data_AF-A0A1G0Z6M4-F1
#
_entry.id   AF-A0A1G0Z6M4-F1
#
_cell.length_a   1.000
_cell.length_b   1.000
_cell.length_c   1.000
_cell.angle_alpha   90.00
_cell.angle_beta   90.00
_cell.angle_gamma   90.00
#
_symmetry.space_group_name_H-M   'P 1'
#
loop_
_entity.id
_entity.type
_entity.pdbx_description
1 polymer ?
#
loop_
_entity_poly.entity_id
_entity_poly.type
_entity_poly.pdbx_seq_one_letter_code
_entity_poly.pdbx_strand_id
1 'polypeptide(L)'
;MKILYCDCAYYDIIDGKKKQSVRSALASSGMDFVAIPDLCQVAAKEKSLLKGIASSGELAVVACHHRAVKSLFDYAGADKKTKLQVFNMKTSSAAEILRKLGVKVAAKRNGDSKIRWKSVKKDWIPWFPVIEYGRCVNCKQCLSFCLFGVYELSKKGKVLVAKPENCKTNCPACAKVCPKSAIIFPKYPESPINGGEVDGNAPAGKNMKIDYDKILGDDTYAVLHQRRRLAMAGLLKEQNAPAGGKSSKRRLLKKS
;
A
#
# COMPACT_ATOMS: atom_id res chain seq x y z
N MET A 1 16.79 -20.17 -4.42
CA MET A 1 15.79 -19.09 -4.59
C MET A 1 15.58 -18.43 -3.24
N LYS A 2 15.69 -17.10 -3.16
CA LYS A 2 15.44 -16.35 -1.91
C LYS A 2 13.94 -16.17 -1.71
N ILE A 3 13.48 -16.21 -0.45
CA ILE A 3 12.07 -16.03 -0.12
C ILE A 3 11.89 -14.77 0.74
N LEU A 4 10.93 -13.93 0.39
CA LEU A 4 10.42 -12.83 1.22
C LEU A 4 9.03 -13.19 1.74
N TYR A 5 8.87 -13.24 3.05
CA TYR A 5 7.59 -13.44 3.71
C TYR A 5 7.10 -12.14 4.35
N CYS A 6 5.87 -11.72 4.06
CA CYS A 6 5.21 -10.56 4.65
C CYS A 6 4.14 -10.99 5.65
N ASP A 7 4.23 -10.55 6.91
CA ASP A 7 3.24 -10.90 7.93
C ASP A 7 1.99 -10.00 7.94
N CYS A 8 1.96 -8.91 7.15
CA CYS A 8 0.88 -7.92 7.15
C CYS A 8 0.44 -7.50 8.57
N ALA A 9 1.40 -7.28 9.48
CA ALA A 9 1.18 -7.15 10.91
C ALA A 9 0.30 -5.93 11.32
N TYR A 10 0.10 -4.98 10.42
CA TYR A 10 -0.64 -3.74 10.67
C TYR A 10 -2.11 -3.77 10.26
N TYR A 11 -2.57 -4.84 9.60
CA TYR A 11 -3.94 -4.89 9.08
C TYR A 11 -4.45 -6.32 8.91
N ASP A 12 -5.67 -6.59 9.36
CA ASP A 12 -6.23 -7.93 9.43
C ASP A 12 -6.97 -8.33 8.14
N ILE A 13 -6.20 -8.52 7.06
CA ILE A 13 -6.70 -8.96 5.74
C ILE A 13 -6.26 -10.37 5.35
N ILE A 14 -5.46 -11.02 6.20
CA ILE A 14 -4.96 -12.38 6.00
C ILE A 14 -5.11 -13.11 7.33
N ASP A 15 -5.83 -14.23 7.30
CA ASP A 15 -6.06 -15.08 8.46
C ASP A 15 -4.77 -15.37 9.25
N GLY A 16 -4.82 -15.12 10.56
CA GLY A 16 -3.66 -15.25 11.46
C GLY A 16 -3.11 -16.68 11.52
N LYS A 17 -3.99 -17.70 11.49
CA LYS A 17 -3.57 -19.11 11.51
C LYS A 17 -2.83 -19.47 10.22
N LYS A 18 -3.31 -18.98 9.06
CA LYS A 18 -2.64 -19.14 7.77
C LYS A 18 -1.24 -18.53 7.78
N LYS A 19 -1.10 -17.29 8.27
CA LYS A 19 0.20 -16.61 8.42
C LYS A 19 1.18 -17.43 9.26
N GLN A 20 0.74 -17.85 10.45
CA GLN A 20 1.54 -18.66 11.36
C GLN A 20 1.94 -20.00 10.73
N SER A 21 1.00 -20.69 10.07
CA SER A 21 1.26 -21.97 9.42
C SER A 21 2.35 -21.86 8.35
N VAL A 22 2.24 -20.87 7.45
CA VAL A 22 3.23 -20.66 6.39
C VAL A 22 4.59 -20.27 6.97
N ARG A 23 4.62 -19.33 7.93
CA ARG A 23 5.85 -18.88 8.58
C ARG A 23 6.57 -20.02 9.31
N SER A 24 5.85 -20.82 10.09
CA SER A 24 6.42 -21.95 10.85
C SER A 24 6.97 -23.03 9.92
N ALA A 25 6.26 -23.31 8.82
CA ALA A 25 6.72 -24.25 7.80
C ALA A 25 8.00 -23.75 7.10
N LEU A 26 8.07 -22.45 6.73
CA LEU A 26 9.29 -21.85 6.19
C LEU A 26 10.46 -21.95 7.19
N ALA A 27 10.23 -21.63 8.46
CA ALA A 27 11.24 -21.74 9.51
C ALA A 27 11.78 -23.17 9.70
N SER A 28 10.92 -24.17 9.55
CA SER A 28 11.28 -25.60 9.72
C SER A 28 11.84 -26.23 8.43
N SER A 29 11.77 -25.53 7.30
CA SER A 29 12.13 -26.07 5.98
C SER A 29 13.63 -26.05 5.68
N GLY A 30 14.41 -25.28 6.44
CA GLY A 30 15.83 -25.01 6.14
C GLY A 30 16.04 -24.10 4.92
N MET A 31 14.99 -23.53 4.32
CA MET A 31 15.11 -22.58 3.22
C MET A 31 15.58 -21.20 3.72
N ASP A 32 16.38 -20.51 2.91
CA ASP A 32 16.76 -19.11 3.16
C ASP A 32 15.56 -18.18 2.89
N PHE A 33 15.00 -17.61 3.96
CA PHE A 33 13.91 -16.65 3.87
C PHE A 33 14.11 -15.46 4.80
N VAL A 34 13.60 -14.31 4.35
CA VAL A 34 13.50 -13.08 5.13
C VAL A 34 12.04 -12.86 5.49
N ALA A 35 11.73 -12.79 6.77
CA ALA A 35 10.41 -12.37 7.25
C ALA A 35 10.44 -10.88 7.59
N ILE A 36 9.43 -10.15 7.10
CA ILE A 36 9.17 -8.74 7.44
C ILE A 36 7.79 -8.58 8.05
N PRO A 37 7.60 -7.62 8.98
CA PRO A 37 6.29 -7.40 9.60
C PRO A 37 5.25 -6.93 8.59
N ASP A 38 5.61 -6.03 7.67
CA ASP A 38 4.66 -5.47 6.71
C ASP A 38 5.35 -4.91 5.46
N LEU A 39 5.01 -5.46 4.29
CA LEU A 39 5.58 -5.03 3.01
C LEU A 39 5.20 -3.59 2.64
N CYS A 40 4.02 -3.12 3.04
CA CYS A 40 3.60 -1.75 2.74
C CYS A 40 4.46 -0.77 3.56
N GLN A 41 4.70 -1.05 4.85
CA GLN A 41 5.61 -0.26 5.68
C GLN A 41 7.03 -0.25 5.09
N VAL A 42 7.58 -1.42 4.78
CA VAL A 42 8.95 -1.55 4.26
C VAL A 42 9.09 -0.80 2.93
N ALA A 43 8.12 -0.89 2.03
CA ALA A 43 8.13 -0.14 0.77
C ALA A 43 8.08 1.39 0.98
N ALA A 44 7.42 1.86 2.04
CA ALA A 44 7.32 3.29 2.35
C ALA A 44 8.53 3.85 3.10
N LYS A 45 9.08 3.12 4.08
CA LYS A 45 10.08 3.64 5.03
C LYS A 45 11.46 3.00 4.90
N GLU A 46 11.57 1.80 4.35
CA GLU A 46 12.82 1.02 4.29
C GLU A 46 13.15 0.59 2.85
N LYS A 47 13.13 1.54 1.90
CA LYS A 47 13.32 1.27 0.47
C LYS A 47 14.65 0.57 0.17
N SER A 48 15.74 0.90 0.88
CA SER A 48 17.05 0.24 0.72
C SER A 48 17.00 -1.24 1.07
N LEU A 49 16.25 -1.61 2.10
CA LEU A 49 16.04 -3.02 2.47
C LEU A 49 15.33 -3.76 1.33
N LEU A 50 14.24 -3.19 0.81
CA LEU A 50 13.48 -3.86 -0.26
C LEU A 50 14.31 -3.98 -1.54
N LYS A 51 15.10 -2.96 -1.90
CA LYS A 51 16.05 -3.02 -3.02
C LYS A 51 17.14 -4.08 -2.82
N GLY A 52 17.70 -4.19 -1.61
CA GLY A 52 18.72 -5.20 -1.30
C GLY A 52 18.16 -6.63 -1.26
N ILE A 53 16.89 -6.81 -0.89
CA ILE A 53 16.22 -8.10 -1.01
C ILE A 53 15.94 -8.41 -2.49
N ALA A 54 15.53 -7.40 -3.25
CA ALA A 54 15.24 -7.47 -4.68
C ALA A 54 16.50 -7.27 -5.55
N SER A 55 17.57 -8.01 -5.27
CA SER A 55 18.76 -8.08 -6.13
C SER A 55 18.47 -8.86 -7.41
N SER A 56 19.17 -8.54 -8.50
CA SER A 56 19.05 -9.21 -9.81
C SER A 56 18.94 -10.74 -9.67
N GLY A 57 17.92 -11.33 -10.31
CA GLY A 57 17.62 -12.76 -10.19
C GLY A 57 16.14 -13.02 -9.95
N GLU A 58 15.85 -14.09 -9.21
CA GLU A 58 14.49 -14.54 -8.92
C GLU A 58 14.19 -14.50 -7.42
N LEU A 59 13.05 -13.89 -7.05
CA LEU A 59 12.61 -13.71 -5.68
C LEU A 59 11.18 -14.25 -5.52
N ALA A 60 11.01 -15.23 -4.63
CA ALA A 60 9.69 -15.67 -4.19
C ALA A 60 9.17 -14.70 -3.12
N VAL A 61 7.95 -14.19 -3.30
CA VAL A 61 7.31 -13.25 -2.37
C VAL A 61 5.99 -13.84 -1.88
N VAL A 62 5.97 -14.25 -0.62
CA VAL A 62 4.77 -14.73 0.08
C VAL A 62 4.11 -13.55 0.77
N ALA A 63 3.04 -13.02 0.17
CA ALA A 63 2.40 -11.78 0.60
C ALA A 63 0.93 -11.72 0.16
N CYS A 64 0.45 -10.56 -0.29
CA CYS A 64 -0.91 -10.36 -0.80
C CYS A 64 -0.97 -10.51 -2.34
N HIS A 65 -1.96 -9.89 -2.99
CA HIS A 65 -2.18 -10.03 -4.43
C HIS A 65 -0.97 -9.60 -5.28
N HIS A 66 -0.80 -10.28 -6.42
CA HIS A 66 0.32 -10.07 -7.34
C HIS A 66 0.49 -8.59 -7.78
N ARG A 67 -0.58 -7.92 -8.22
CA ARG A 67 -0.50 -6.52 -8.69
C ARG A 67 -0.08 -5.57 -7.57
N ALA A 68 -0.56 -5.81 -6.34
CA ALA A 68 -0.18 -5.02 -5.17
C ALA A 68 1.31 -5.19 -4.83
N VAL A 69 1.79 -6.44 -4.77
CA VAL A 69 3.20 -6.75 -4.51
C VAL A 69 4.09 -6.11 -5.58
N LYS A 70 3.79 -6.33 -6.86
CA LYS A 70 4.57 -5.74 -7.95
C LYS A 70 4.63 -4.21 -7.86
N SER A 71 3.48 -3.56 -7.63
CA SER A 71 3.40 -2.10 -7.53
C SER A 71 4.12 -1.54 -6.29
N LEU A 72 4.20 -2.29 -5.19
CA LEU A 72 4.99 -1.94 -4.00
C LEU A 72 6.50 -1.99 -4.28
N PHE A 73 6.96 -3.01 -5.01
CA PHE A 73 8.37 -3.11 -5.44
C PHE A 73 8.72 -1.99 -6.44
N ASP A 74 7.83 -1.72 -7.40
CA ASP A 74 7.97 -0.59 -8.33
C ASP A 74 8.03 0.75 -7.58
N TYR A 75 7.17 0.95 -6.58
CA TYR A 75 7.14 2.15 -5.72
C TYR A 75 8.42 2.33 -4.89
N ALA A 76 8.98 1.24 -4.37
CA ALA A 76 10.24 1.27 -3.63
C ALA A 76 11.46 1.47 -4.56
N GLY A 77 11.28 1.35 -5.87
CA GLY A 77 12.35 1.44 -6.86
C GLY A 77 13.27 0.22 -6.87
N ALA A 78 12.71 -0.97 -6.68
CA ALA A 78 13.42 -2.24 -6.84
C ALA A 78 13.94 -2.42 -8.29
N ASP A 79 14.95 -3.27 -8.46
CA ASP A 79 15.47 -3.57 -9.80
C ASP A 79 14.39 -4.25 -10.65
N LYS A 80 14.14 -3.68 -11.84
CA LYS A 80 13.17 -4.20 -12.81
C LYS A 80 13.58 -5.55 -13.40
N LYS A 81 14.86 -5.91 -13.31
CA LYS A 81 15.38 -7.22 -13.74
C LYS A 81 15.02 -8.34 -12.76
N THR A 82 14.62 -8.00 -11.53
CA THR A 82 14.23 -9.00 -10.53
C THR A 82 12.90 -9.63 -10.91
N LYS A 83 12.92 -10.94 -11.17
CA LYS A 83 11.71 -11.72 -11.46
C LYS A 83 11.02 -12.07 -10.16
N LEU A 84 9.85 -11.47 -9.92
CA LEU A 84 9.03 -11.73 -8.75
C LEU A 84 8.10 -12.93 -8.99
N GLN A 85 8.23 -13.97 -8.18
CA GLN A 85 7.23 -15.03 -8.07
C GLN A 85 6.33 -14.77 -6.86
N VAL A 86 5.10 -14.31 -7.08
CA VAL A 86 4.21 -13.91 -5.96
C VAL A 86 3.27 -15.04 -5.57
N PHE A 87 3.27 -15.37 -4.28
CA PHE A 87 2.39 -16.35 -3.65
C PHE A 87 1.36 -15.61 -2.80
N ASN A 88 0.11 -15.58 -3.28
CA ASN A 88 -0.95 -14.75 -2.71
C ASN A 88 -1.65 -15.44 -1.53
N MET A 89 -1.37 -14.98 -0.30
CA MET A 89 -2.01 -15.50 0.92
C MET A 89 -3.48 -15.09 1.08
N LYS A 90 -3.98 -14.10 0.34
CA LYS A 90 -5.40 -13.70 0.43
C LYS A 90 -6.32 -14.75 -0.18
N THR A 91 -5.91 -15.39 -1.28
CA THR A 91 -6.77 -16.33 -2.03
C THR A 91 -6.29 -17.77 -1.97
N SER A 92 -4.98 -18.02 -1.86
CA SER A 92 -4.44 -19.39 -1.76
C SER A 92 -4.46 -19.92 -0.32
N SER A 93 -4.51 -21.24 -0.20
CA SER A 93 -4.36 -21.93 1.09
C SER A 93 -2.87 -22.02 1.48
N ALA A 94 -2.58 -22.21 2.78
CA ALA A 94 -1.21 -22.42 3.24
C ALA A 94 -0.56 -23.64 2.56
N ALA A 95 -1.30 -24.76 2.45
CA ALA A 95 -0.82 -25.97 1.82
C ALA A 95 -0.47 -25.77 0.33
N GLU A 96 -1.29 -25.02 -0.41
CA GLU A 96 -1.02 -24.71 -1.81
C GLU A 96 0.25 -23.87 -1.97
N ILE A 97 0.42 -22.84 -1.13
CA ILE A 97 1.60 -21.97 -1.13
C ILE A 97 2.87 -22.78 -0.84
N LEU A 98 2.85 -23.58 0.23
CA LEU A 98 4.00 -24.39 0.64
C LEU A 98 4.36 -25.43 -0.42
N ARG A 99 3.37 -26.09 -1.02
CA ARG A 99 3.57 -27.02 -2.13
C ARG A 99 4.23 -26.33 -3.33
N LYS A 100 3.72 -25.18 -3.75
CA LYS A 100 4.28 -24.42 -4.89
C LYS A 100 5.68 -23.87 -4.60
N LEU A 101 6.00 -23.58 -3.33
CA LEU A 101 7.36 -23.20 -2.90
C LEU A 101 8.32 -24.38 -2.83
N GLY A 102 7.83 -25.63 -2.95
CA GLY A 102 8.66 -26.83 -2.79
C GLY A 102 9.07 -27.10 -1.34
N VAL A 103 8.33 -26.55 -0.36
CA VAL A 103 8.59 -26.81 1.06
C VAL A 103 8.22 -28.26 1.36
N LYS A 104 9.24 -29.10 1.52
CA LYS A 104 9.07 -30.45 2.08
C LYS A 104 8.96 -30.29 3.58
N VAL A 105 7.84 -30.74 4.17
CA VAL A 105 7.68 -30.81 5.62
C VAL A 105 8.59 -31.92 6.12
N ALA A 106 9.86 -31.60 6.34
CA ALA A 106 10.86 -32.51 6.89
C ALA A 106 10.95 -32.33 8.40
N ALA A 107 11.25 -33.42 9.11
CA ALA A 107 11.44 -33.44 10.55
C ALA A 107 12.51 -32.42 10.98
N LYS A 108 12.12 -31.49 11.87
CA LYS A 108 12.94 -30.59 12.70
C LYS A 108 14.37 -30.35 12.19
N ARG A 109 14.54 -29.40 11.27
CA ARG A 109 15.84 -28.74 11.05
C ARG A 109 15.71 -27.27 11.45
N ASN A 110 16.56 -26.83 12.38
CA ASN A 110 16.71 -25.42 12.72
C ASN A 110 17.40 -24.72 11.54
N GLY A 111 16.61 -24.14 10.63
CA GLY A 111 17.15 -23.26 9.59
C GLY A 111 17.53 -21.90 10.17
N ASP A 112 18.61 -21.29 9.65
CA ASP A 112 19.00 -19.90 9.94
C ASP A 112 17.96 -18.93 9.40
N SER A 113 16.84 -18.79 10.11
CA SER A 113 15.85 -17.78 9.82
C SER A 113 16.40 -16.41 10.23
N LYS A 114 16.77 -15.58 9.24
CA LYS A 114 17.10 -14.16 9.49
C LYS A 114 15.81 -13.38 9.74
N ILE A 115 15.24 -13.58 10.93
CA ILE A 115 14.03 -12.90 11.38
C ILE A 115 14.34 -11.42 11.61
N ARG A 116 13.87 -10.55 10.70
CA ARG A 116 13.91 -9.10 10.90
C ARG A 116 12.61 -8.63 11.54
N TRP A 117 12.43 -8.98 12.81
CA TRP A 117 11.29 -8.55 13.61
C TRP A 117 11.72 -7.44 14.57
N LYS A 118 11.51 -6.19 14.17
CA LYS A 118 11.46 -5.07 15.12
C LYS A 118 10.02 -4.94 15.62
N SER A 119 9.85 -4.54 16.87
CA SER A 119 8.54 -4.24 17.44
C SER A 119 7.79 -3.24 16.56
N VAL A 120 6.58 -3.62 16.16
CA VAL A 120 5.68 -2.82 15.33
C VAL A 120 5.11 -1.70 16.20
N LYS A 121 5.59 -0.46 16.01
CA LYS A 121 4.92 0.73 16.54
C LYS A 121 3.65 0.97 15.73
N LYS A 122 2.49 0.99 16.38
CA LYS A 122 1.16 1.12 15.73
C LYS A 122 0.74 2.56 15.42
N ASP A 123 1.62 3.54 15.60
CA ASP A 123 1.32 4.97 15.45
C ASP A 123 0.87 5.35 14.02
N TRP A 124 1.29 4.55 13.03
CA TRP A 124 0.87 4.70 11.64
C TRP A 124 0.55 3.34 11.03
N ILE A 125 -0.66 3.22 10.49
CA ILE A 125 -1.05 2.08 9.65
C ILE A 125 -0.56 2.39 8.24
N PRO A 126 0.25 1.52 7.59
CA PRO A 126 0.73 1.68 6.21
C PRO A 126 -0.40 1.54 5.17
N TRP A 127 -1.41 2.38 5.28
CA TRP A 127 -2.52 2.54 4.35
C TRP A 127 -2.14 3.65 3.38
N PHE A 128 -1.75 3.28 2.16
CA PHE A 128 -1.47 4.25 1.11
C PHE A 128 -1.66 3.60 -0.27
N PRO A 129 -1.96 4.38 -1.31
CA PRO A 129 -2.07 3.87 -2.67
C PRO A 129 -0.70 3.53 -3.25
N VAL A 130 -0.65 2.54 -4.13
CA VAL A 130 0.43 2.33 -5.10
C VAL A 130 -0.13 2.35 -6.51
N ILE A 131 0.70 2.71 -7.49
CA ILE A 131 0.27 2.90 -8.87
C ILE A 131 0.82 1.77 -9.73
N GLU A 132 -0.08 1.04 -10.40
CA GLU A 132 0.28 0.10 -11.46
C GLU A 132 0.46 0.87 -12.78
N TYR A 133 1.69 1.28 -13.05
CA TYR A 133 1.99 2.13 -14.22
C TYR A 133 1.69 1.48 -15.57
N GLY A 134 1.63 0.15 -15.66
CA GLY A 134 1.21 -0.55 -16.89
C GLY A 134 -0.25 -0.29 -17.28
N ARG A 135 -1.09 0.07 -16.31
CA ARG A 135 -2.51 0.45 -16.55
C ARG A 135 -2.76 1.95 -16.50
N CYS A 136 -1.89 2.69 -15.83
CA CYS A 136 -2.07 4.13 -15.63
C CYS A 136 -1.91 4.90 -16.94
N VAL A 137 -2.98 5.54 -17.40
CA VAL A 137 -2.98 6.44 -18.57
C VAL A 137 -2.61 7.89 -18.22
N ASN A 138 -2.09 8.13 -17.01
CA ASN A 138 -1.69 9.44 -16.52
C ASN A 138 -2.77 10.54 -16.60
N CYS A 139 -4.06 10.20 -16.42
CA CYS A 139 -5.18 11.14 -16.49
C CYS A 139 -5.26 12.15 -15.33
N LYS A 140 -4.42 12.00 -14.29
CA LYS A 140 -4.32 12.87 -13.11
C LYS A 140 -5.57 12.97 -12.21
N GLN A 141 -6.64 12.22 -12.47
CA GLN A 141 -7.82 12.23 -11.60
C GLN A 141 -7.51 11.87 -10.14
N CYS A 142 -6.65 10.87 -9.88
CA CYS A 142 -6.22 10.53 -8.51
C CYS A 142 -5.52 11.70 -7.79
N LEU A 143 -4.73 12.50 -8.52
CA LEU A 143 -4.11 13.71 -8.01
C LEU A 143 -5.17 14.76 -7.68
N SER A 144 -6.16 14.99 -8.56
CA SER A 144 -7.22 15.98 -8.34
C SER A 144 -8.15 15.63 -7.17
N PHE A 145 -8.58 14.37 -7.10
CA PHE A 145 -9.50 13.89 -6.06
C PHE A 145 -8.87 13.80 -4.66
N CYS A 146 -7.56 13.65 -4.54
CA CYS A 146 -6.92 13.48 -3.24
C CYS A 146 -6.81 14.81 -2.48
N LEU A 147 -7.66 14.98 -1.46
CA LEU A 147 -7.63 16.15 -0.57
C LEU A 147 -6.45 16.15 0.41
N PHE A 148 -5.84 14.99 0.65
CA PHE A 148 -4.80 14.85 1.68
C PHE A 148 -3.37 15.08 1.15
N GLY A 149 -3.21 15.38 -0.14
CA GLY A 149 -1.89 15.69 -0.68
C GLY A 149 -0.93 14.50 -0.77
N VAL A 150 -1.47 13.28 -0.98
CA VAL A 150 -0.67 12.05 -1.14
C VAL A 150 0.17 12.06 -2.42
N TYR A 151 -0.35 12.69 -3.48
CA TYR A 151 0.22 12.65 -4.81
C TYR A 151 0.92 13.95 -5.22
N GLU A 152 1.96 13.83 -6.03
CA GLU A 152 2.66 14.92 -6.71
C GLU A 152 2.94 14.57 -8.17
N LEU A 153 3.35 15.55 -8.97
CA LEU A 153 3.81 15.34 -10.34
C LEU A 153 5.34 15.22 -10.36
N SER A 154 5.85 14.20 -11.05
CA SER A 154 7.26 14.12 -11.42
C SER A 154 7.65 15.23 -12.40
N LYS A 155 8.96 15.43 -12.60
CA LYS A 155 9.50 16.34 -13.64
C LYS A 155 8.97 16.05 -15.04
N LYS A 156 8.59 14.79 -15.33
CA LYS A 156 8.02 14.36 -16.62
C LYS A 156 6.48 14.39 -16.64
N GLY A 157 5.84 15.04 -15.67
CA GLY A 157 4.39 15.15 -15.59
C GLY A 157 3.63 13.86 -15.24
N LYS A 158 4.34 12.80 -14.82
CA LYS A 158 3.72 11.56 -14.31
C LYS A 158 3.32 11.72 -12.84
N VAL A 159 2.12 11.25 -12.48
CA VAL A 159 1.66 11.20 -11.08
C VAL A 159 2.51 10.20 -10.28
N LEU A 160 2.98 10.62 -9.11
CA LEU A 160 3.71 9.80 -8.14
C LEU A 160 2.99 9.85 -6.78
N VAL A 161 3.09 8.78 -6.01
CA VAL A 161 2.75 8.78 -4.58
C VAL A 161 3.95 9.36 -3.85
N ALA A 162 3.84 10.60 -3.35
CA ALA A 162 4.96 11.32 -2.75
C ALA A 162 4.91 11.30 -1.22
N LYS A 163 3.70 11.39 -0.65
CA LYS A 163 3.46 11.51 0.80
C LYS A 163 2.51 10.39 1.26
N PRO A 164 2.99 9.14 1.35
CA PRO A 164 2.13 8.00 1.69
C PRO A 164 1.51 8.13 3.08
N GLU A 165 2.22 8.72 4.06
CA GLU A 165 1.69 8.96 5.40
C GLU A 165 0.49 9.93 5.46
N ASN A 166 0.31 10.79 4.46
CA ASN A 166 -0.83 11.69 4.42
C ASN A 166 -2.13 10.97 4.05
N CYS A 167 -2.07 9.73 3.56
CA CYS A 167 -3.28 9.04 3.14
C CYS A 167 -4.15 8.74 4.36
N LYS A 168 -5.39 9.26 4.35
CA LYS A 168 -6.37 8.94 5.38
C LYS A 168 -6.66 7.44 5.38
N THR A 169 -6.35 6.77 6.48
CA THR A 169 -6.64 5.33 6.68
C THR A 169 -8.08 5.00 6.29
N ASN A 170 -8.26 3.89 5.58
CA ASN A 170 -9.53 3.39 5.06
C ASN A 170 -10.20 4.26 3.97
N CYS A 171 -9.54 5.27 3.41
CA CYS A 171 -10.05 6.03 2.27
C CYS A 171 -9.55 5.47 0.92
N PRO A 172 -10.43 4.88 0.07
CA PRO A 172 -10.07 4.38 -1.25
C PRO A 172 -10.51 5.31 -2.40
N ALA A 173 -10.92 6.55 -2.12
CA ALA A 173 -11.64 7.41 -3.08
C ALA A 173 -10.91 7.58 -4.42
N CYS A 174 -9.59 7.85 -4.37
CA CYS A 174 -8.77 7.98 -5.57
C CYS A 174 -8.66 6.69 -6.41
N ALA A 175 -8.89 5.51 -5.82
CA ALA A 175 -8.94 4.25 -6.57
C ALA A 175 -10.29 4.03 -7.25
N LYS A 176 -11.40 4.44 -6.61
CA LYS A 176 -12.76 4.34 -7.17
C LYS A 176 -12.95 5.19 -8.42
N VAL A 177 -12.27 6.34 -8.49
CA VAL A 177 -12.33 7.25 -9.65
C VAL A 177 -11.35 6.88 -10.76
N CYS A 178 -10.42 5.94 -10.54
CA CYS A 178 -9.42 5.63 -11.56
C CYS A 178 -10.03 4.83 -12.72
N PRO A 179 -10.06 5.37 -13.97
CA PRO A 179 -10.77 4.75 -15.09
C PRO A 179 -10.10 3.48 -15.63
N LYS A 180 -8.89 3.16 -15.14
CA LYS A 180 -8.12 1.97 -15.54
C LYS A 180 -7.83 1.04 -14.36
N SER A 181 -8.42 1.31 -13.19
CA SER A 181 -8.17 0.57 -11.94
C SER A 181 -6.68 0.43 -11.61
N ALA A 182 -5.89 1.45 -11.93
CA ALA A 182 -4.43 1.46 -11.76
C ALA A 182 -3.97 1.84 -10.35
N ILE A 183 -4.86 2.42 -9.54
CA ILE A 183 -4.57 2.79 -8.15
C ILE A 183 -4.97 1.61 -7.25
N ILE A 184 -4.00 1.10 -6.50
CA ILE A 184 -4.14 -0.10 -5.67
C ILE A 184 -3.92 0.26 -4.21
N PHE A 185 -4.81 -0.18 -3.33
CA PHE A 185 -4.65 -0.16 -1.87
C PHE A 185 -4.51 -1.60 -1.38
N PRO A 186 -3.29 -2.12 -1.12
CA PRO A 186 -3.07 -3.52 -0.78
C PRO A 186 -3.91 -4.04 0.40
N LYS A 187 -4.24 -3.15 1.34
CA LYS A 187 -5.01 -3.40 2.55
C LYS A 187 -6.52 -3.24 2.38
N TYR A 188 -7.00 -2.79 1.21
CA TYR A 188 -8.43 -2.71 0.95
C TYR A 188 -9.03 -4.13 0.87
N PRO A 189 -10.28 -4.33 1.34
CA PRO A 189 -10.87 -5.67 1.35
C PRO A 189 -11.11 -6.23 -0.05
N GLU A 190 -11.65 -5.43 -0.98
CA GLU A 190 -12.24 -5.94 -2.22
C GLU A 190 -11.36 -5.73 -3.46
N SER A 191 -11.49 -6.65 -4.43
CA SER A 191 -10.92 -6.50 -5.77
C SER A 191 -11.78 -5.52 -6.59
N PRO A 192 -11.19 -4.78 -7.57
CA PRO A 192 -9.78 -4.80 -7.97
C PRO A 192 -8.89 -3.83 -7.17
N ILE A 193 -9.46 -3.02 -6.26
CA ILE A 193 -8.74 -1.98 -5.52
C ILE A 193 -7.62 -2.57 -4.66
N ASN A 194 -7.81 -3.77 -4.13
CA ASN A 194 -6.80 -4.47 -3.32
C ASN A 194 -5.63 -5.09 -4.11
N GLY A 195 -5.62 -4.92 -5.43
CA GLY A 195 -4.64 -5.52 -6.34
C GLY A 195 -5.01 -6.92 -6.84
N GLY A 196 -6.23 -7.40 -6.55
CA GLY A 196 -6.82 -8.58 -7.18
C GLY A 196 -7.07 -8.38 -8.67
N GLU A 197 -7.61 -9.40 -9.32
CA GLU A 197 -7.84 -9.37 -10.77
C GLU A 197 -8.78 -8.23 -11.18
N VAL A 198 -8.53 -7.69 -12.37
CA VAL A 198 -9.42 -6.71 -13.00
C VAL A 198 -10.12 -7.43 -14.12
N ASP A 199 -11.43 -7.55 -14.01
CA ASP A 199 -12.25 -8.00 -15.12
C ASP A 199 -12.14 -6.97 -16.27
N GLY A 200 -11.65 -7.43 -17.42
CA GLY A 200 -11.45 -6.60 -18.61
C GLY A 200 -12.77 -6.17 -19.27
N ASN A 201 -13.86 -6.90 -18.98
CA ASN A 201 -15.20 -6.62 -19.46
C ASN A 201 -16.06 -5.87 -18.43
N ALA A 202 -15.59 -5.77 -17.18
CA ALA A 202 -16.25 -4.93 -16.20
C ALA A 202 -16.05 -3.45 -16.60
N PRO A 203 -17.13 -2.66 -16.71
CA PRO A 203 -16.98 -1.21 -16.85
C PRO A 203 -16.12 -0.72 -15.68
N ALA A 204 -15.14 0.13 -15.98
CA ALA A 204 -14.25 0.70 -14.99
C ALA A 204 -15.06 1.28 -13.81
N GLY A 205 -15.02 0.58 -12.68
CA GLY A 205 -15.85 0.87 -11.52
C GLY A 205 -17.29 0.34 -11.65
N LYS A 206 -17.67 -0.60 -10.76
CA LYS A 206 -19.06 -0.69 -10.27
C LYS A 206 -19.40 0.52 -9.38
N ASN A 207 -19.15 1.72 -9.89
CA ASN A 207 -19.69 2.96 -9.37
C ASN A 207 -20.10 3.71 -10.62
N MET A 208 -21.39 3.64 -10.90
CA MET A 208 -22.19 4.56 -11.70
C MET A 208 -21.37 5.41 -12.68
N LYS A 209 -21.62 5.26 -14.00
CA LYS A 209 -21.35 6.31 -14.98
C LYS A 209 -22.18 7.55 -14.62
N ILE A 210 -21.88 8.18 -13.49
CA ILE A 210 -22.15 9.58 -13.24
C ILE A 210 -21.13 10.23 -14.14
N ASP A 211 -21.62 10.74 -15.26
CA ASP A 211 -20.94 11.75 -16.03
C ASP A 211 -20.80 12.95 -15.07
N TYR A 212 -19.74 12.92 -14.24
CA TYR A 212 -19.53 13.89 -13.17
C TYR A 212 -19.48 15.30 -13.74
N ASP A 213 -19.05 15.47 -14.98
CA ASP A 213 -19.03 16.75 -15.69
C ASP A 213 -20.45 17.24 -16.05
N LYS A 214 -21.42 16.32 -16.22
CA LYS A 214 -22.85 16.66 -16.41
C LYS A 214 -23.62 16.84 -15.11
N ILE A 215 -23.21 16.18 -14.03
CA ILE A 215 -23.94 16.17 -12.75
C ILE A 215 -23.38 17.20 -11.77
N LEU A 216 -22.07 17.41 -11.79
CA LEU A 216 -21.37 18.42 -11.04
C LEU A 216 -20.73 19.36 -12.06
N GLY A 217 -21.33 20.53 -12.30
CA GLY A 217 -20.72 21.51 -13.19
C GLY A 217 -19.24 21.78 -12.83
N ASP A 218 -18.47 22.27 -13.81
CA ASP A 218 -17.02 22.56 -13.75
C ASP A 218 -16.54 23.20 -12.43
N ASP A 219 -17.44 23.94 -11.77
CA ASP A 219 -17.20 24.66 -10.52
C ASP A 219 -16.92 23.75 -9.31
N THR A 220 -17.43 22.51 -9.27
CA THR A 220 -17.23 21.63 -8.10
C THR A 220 -15.80 21.11 -7.96
N TYR A 221 -15.14 20.78 -9.08
CA TYR A 221 -13.72 20.44 -9.07
C TYR A 221 -12.90 21.66 -8.68
N ALA A 222 -13.25 22.85 -9.17
CA ALA A 222 -12.61 24.10 -8.75
C ALA A 222 -12.73 24.31 -7.23
N VAL A 223 -13.91 24.07 -6.64
CA VAL A 223 -14.13 24.13 -5.18
C VAL A 223 -13.32 23.06 -4.43
N LEU A 224 -13.26 21.82 -4.90
CA LEU A 224 -12.42 20.78 -4.28
C LEU A 224 -10.93 21.13 -4.36
N HIS A 225 -10.48 21.65 -5.49
CA HIS A 225 -9.11 22.14 -5.68
C HIS A 225 -8.81 23.33 -4.78
N GLN A 226 -9.75 24.27 -4.62
CA GLN A 226 -9.64 25.39 -3.70
C GLN A 226 -9.58 24.92 -2.24
N ARG A 227 -10.47 24.01 -1.83
CA ARG A 227 -10.44 23.38 -0.50
C ARG A 227 -9.11 22.67 -0.25
N ARG A 228 -8.57 21.96 -1.23
CA ARG A 228 -7.24 21.35 -1.13
C ARG A 228 -6.14 22.40 -0.96
N ARG A 229 -6.15 23.48 -1.74
CA ARG A 229 -5.16 24.58 -1.60
C ARG A 229 -5.23 25.21 -0.21
N LEU A 230 -6.44 25.46 0.30
CA LEU A 230 -6.67 25.99 1.64
C LEU A 230 -6.22 25.02 2.74
N ALA A 231 -6.55 23.73 2.63
CA ALA A 231 -6.13 22.70 3.58
C ALA A 231 -4.60 22.53 3.60
N MET A 232 -3.96 22.51 2.43
CA MET A 232 -2.50 22.45 2.33
C MET A 232 -1.83 23.71 2.89
N ALA A 233 -2.42 24.90 2.65
CA ALA A 233 -1.91 26.15 3.23
C ALA A 233 -2.08 26.19 4.75
N GLY A 234 -3.15 25.63 5.31
CA GLY A 234 -3.36 25.50 6.76
C GLY A 234 -2.32 24.59 7.41
N LEU A 235 -2.08 23.41 6.85
CA LEU A 235 -1.07 22.46 7.34
C LEU A 235 0.35 23.03 7.29
N LEU A 236 0.68 23.81 6.25
CA LEU A 236 1.96 24.49 6.14
C LEU A 236 2.14 25.62 7.17
N LYS A 237 1.04 26.27 7.60
CA LYS A 237 1.10 27.28 8.67
C LYS A 237 1.28 26.64 10.05
N GLU A 238 0.66 25.50 10.32
CA GLU A 238 0.85 24.77 11.59
C GLU A 238 2.26 24.19 11.73
N GLN A 239 2.87 23.72 10.64
CA GLN A 239 4.24 23.16 10.66
C GLN A 239 5.34 24.23 10.74
N ASN A 240 5.05 25.48 10.35
CA ASN A 240 5.97 26.62 10.41
C ASN A 240 5.70 27.55 11.61
N ALA A 241 4.78 27.18 12.51
CA ALA A 241 4.56 27.92 13.75
C ALA A 241 5.78 27.73 14.67
N PRO A 242 6.38 28.81 15.20
CA PRO A 242 7.52 28.70 16.09
C PRO A 242 7.15 27.91 17.34
N ALA A 243 7.98 26.94 17.72
CA ALA A 243 7.79 26.15 18.92
C ALA A 243 8.01 27.01 20.18
N GLY A 244 6.93 27.54 20.75
CA GLY A 244 7.00 28.16 22.07
C GLY A 244 5.79 29.02 22.42
N GLY A 245 5.09 28.64 23.50
CA GLY A 245 4.21 29.55 24.24
C GLY A 245 2.97 28.89 24.84
N LYS A 246 3.07 28.40 26.08
CA LYS A 246 1.90 28.09 26.92
C LYS A 246 1.06 29.36 27.12
N SER A 247 -0.26 29.30 26.94
CA SER A 247 -1.16 30.00 27.87
C SER A 247 -2.58 29.44 27.83
N SER A 248 -3.00 28.93 28.99
CA SER A 248 -4.37 28.73 29.42
C SER A 248 -5.24 29.97 29.18
N LYS A 249 -6.48 29.78 28.74
CA LYS A 249 -7.64 30.54 29.22
C LYS A 249 -8.93 29.77 28.93
N ARG A 250 -9.46 29.14 29.99
CA ARG A 250 -10.89 28.81 30.11
C ARG A 250 -11.70 30.08 29.85
N ARG A 251 -12.72 30.01 28.99
CA ARG A 251 -13.80 30.99 28.99
C ARG A 251 -15.12 30.25 29.20
N LEU A 252 -15.60 30.36 30.44
CA LEU A 252 -16.97 30.13 30.85
C LEU A 252 -17.88 31.04 30.01
N LEU A 253 -18.95 30.48 29.43
CA LEU A 253 -20.11 31.24 28.98
C LEU A 253 -21.21 31.01 30.01
N LYS A 254 -21.49 32.07 30.78
CA LYS A 254 -22.64 32.19 31.67
C LYS A 254 -23.91 32.36 30.83
N LYS A 255 -24.99 31.74 31.31
CA LYS A 255 -26.37 31.98 30.93
C LYS A 255 -26.74 33.46 31.08
N SER A 256 -27.56 33.95 30.18
CA SER A 256 -28.68 34.88 30.43
C SER A 256 -29.78 34.50 29.45
#